data_AF-L2GY32-F1
#
_entry.id   AF-L2GY32-F1
#
_cell.length_a   1.000
_cell.length_b   1.000
_cell.length_c   1.000
_cell.angle_alpha   90.00
_cell.angle_beta   90.00
_cell.angle_gamma   90.00
#
_symmetry.space_group_name_H-M   'P 1'
#
loop_
_entity.id
_entity.type
_entity.pdbx_description
1 polymer ?
#
loop_
_entity_poly.entity_id
_entity_poly.type
_entity_poly.pdbx_seq_one_letter_code
_entity_poly.pdbx_strand_id
1 'polypeptide(L)'
;MNALLPFLSARGGSVYKNFHEKSINVFFLNLLLEIITYGMCTFFIFSCNHKKITLSFSFSLVMGNLFLIDSILLKNVYQMYLYTIFYVYTLSLMTYFLFDEINTRISRVFGMLVILLFLIRGSIIIYKSKGFIYEFSWYYYKKIGCESTINGK
;
A
#
# COMPACT_ATOMS: atom_id res chain seq x y z
N MET A 1 37.77 -3.85 16.59
CA MET A 1 36.63 -3.32 15.79
C MET A 1 35.94 -4.36 14.88
N ASN A 2 36.41 -5.61 14.77
CA ASN A 2 35.78 -6.66 13.92
C ASN A 2 34.65 -7.46 14.60
N ALA A 3 34.39 -7.24 15.90
CA ALA A 3 33.39 -8.02 16.65
C ALA A 3 31.95 -7.51 16.53
N LEU A 4 31.73 -6.28 16.03
CA LEU A 4 30.39 -5.68 15.88
C LEU A 4 29.68 -6.06 14.58
N LEU A 5 30.43 -6.38 13.53
CA LEU A 5 29.91 -6.84 12.23
C LEU A 5 29.11 -8.16 12.32
N PRO A 6 29.57 -9.22 13.02
CA PRO A 6 28.77 -10.44 13.16
C PRO A 6 27.53 -10.21 14.04
N PHE A 7 27.60 -9.31 15.03
CA PHE A 7 26.46 -8.98 15.90
C PHE A 7 25.37 -8.19 15.16
N LEU A 8 25.75 -7.21 14.32
CA LEU A 8 24.84 -6.49 13.42
C LEU A 8 24.30 -7.38 12.30
N SER A 9 25.10 -8.32 11.80
CA SER A 9 24.69 -9.34 10.83
C SER A 9 23.64 -10.30 11.41
N ALA A 10 23.86 -10.81 12.63
CA ALA A 10 22.94 -11.73 13.30
C ALA A 10 21.63 -11.05 13.72
N ARG A 11 21.69 -9.82 14.24
CA ARG A 11 20.49 -8.99 14.51
C ARG A 11 19.79 -8.59 13.21
N GLY A 12 20.56 -8.22 12.18
CA GLY A 12 20.06 -7.88 10.86
C GLY A 12 19.29 -9.02 10.22
N GLY A 13 19.80 -10.27 10.28
CA GLY A 13 19.13 -11.44 9.72
C GLY A 13 17.81 -11.81 10.41
N SER A 14 17.75 -11.70 11.74
CA SER A 14 16.50 -11.93 12.51
C SER A 14 15.47 -10.82 12.29
N VAL A 15 15.92 -9.56 12.20
CA VAL A 15 15.05 -8.42 11.86
C VAL A 15 14.54 -8.53 10.42
N TYR A 16 15.39 -8.96 9.48
CA TYR A 16 15.02 -9.16 8.08
C TYR A 16 13.95 -10.24 7.91
N LYS A 17 14.11 -11.38 8.58
CA LYS A 17 13.14 -12.49 8.51
C LYS A 17 11.77 -12.09 9.08
N ASN A 18 11.78 -11.43 10.24
CA ASN A 18 10.58 -10.89 10.87
C ASN A 18 9.90 -9.79 10.04
N PHE A 19 10.67 -8.97 9.32
CA PHE A 19 10.11 -7.96 8.43
C PHE A 19 9.49 -8.59 7.20
N HIS A 20 10.17 -9.57 6.58
CA HIS A 20 9.67 -10.26 5.40
C HIS A 20 8.33 -10.94 5.69
N GLU A 21 8.20 -11.66 6.81
CA GLU A 21 6.94 -12.26 7.25
C GLU A 21 5.86 -11.20 7.53
N LYS A 22 6.21 -10.10 8.20
CA LYS A 22 5.27 -8.98 8.46
C LYS A 22 4.83 -8.27 7.18
N SER A 23 5.70 -8.15 6.17
CA SER A 23 5.40 -7.50 4.89
C SER A 23 4.45 -8.36 4.05
N ILE A 24 4.65 -9.68 4.05
CA ILE A 24 3.77 -10.66 3.41
C ILE A 24 2.37 -10.61 4.04
N ASN A 25 2.28 -10.57 5.37
CA ASN A 25 0.98 -10.48 6.05
C ASN A 25 0.23 -9.17 5.73
N VAL A 26 0.96 -8.04 5.66
CA VAL A 26 0.37 -6.75 5.26
C VAL A 26 -0.11 -6.79 3.81
N PHE A 27 0.63 -7.45 2.93
CA PHE A 27 0.23 -7.64 1.55
C PHE A 27 -1.07 -8.47 1.43
N PHE A 28 -1.13 -9.63 2.09
CA PHE A 28 -2.35 -10.45 2.10
C PHE A 28 -3.55 -9.71 2.68
N LEU A 29 -3.36 -8.95 3.76
CA LEU A 29 -4.43 -8.18 4.37
C LEU A 29 -4.93 -7.06 3.43
N ASN A 30 -4.03 -6.38 2.71
CA ASN A 30 -4.41 -5.40 1.70
C ASN A 30 -5.15 -6.03 0.52
N LEU A 31 -4.72 -7.21 0.08
CA LEU A 31 -5.38 -7.96 -1.01
C LEU A 31 -6.79 -8.42 -0.61
N LEU A 32 -6.96 -8.89 0.63
CA LEU A 32 -8.27 -9.29 1.16
C LEU A 32 -9.21 -8.07 1.27
N LEU A 33 -8.72 -6.96 1.82
CA LEU A 33 -9.48 -5.70 1.87
C LEU A 33 -9.87 -5.22 0.47
N GLU A 34 -8.98 -5.38 -0.50
CA GLU A 34 -9.23 -5.04 -1.90
C GLU A 34 -10.36 -5.87 -2.51
N ILE A 35 -10.31 -7.20 -2.36
CA ILE A 35 -11.39 -8.09 -2.84
C ILE A 35 -12.73 -7.68 -2.23
N ILE A 36 -12.75 -7.38 -0.92
CA ILE A 36 -13.97 -6.91 -0.24
C ILE A 36 -14.44 -5.59 -0.83
N THR A 37 -13.56 -4.59 -0.99
CA THR A 37 -13.94 -3.29 -1.56
C THR A 37 -14.41 -3.41 -3.00
N TYR A 38 -13.77 -4.24 -3.83
CA TYR A 38 -14.18 -4.48 -5.21
C TYR A 38 -15.53 -5.20 -5.29
N GLY A 39 -15.75 -6.23 -4.46
CA GLY A 39 -17.03 -6.93 -4.35
C GLY A 39 -18.17 -5.99 -3.93
N MET A 40 -17.92 -5.13 -2.94
CA MET A 40 -18.88 -4.11 -2.50
C MET A 40 -19.18 -3.10 -3.61
N CYS A 41 -18.16 -2.64 -4.34
CA CYS A 41 -18.34 -1.68 -5.43
C CYS A 41 -19.12 -2.29 -6.60
N THR A 42 -18.76 -3.50 -7.05
CA THR A 42 -19.44 -4.16 -8.17
C THR A 42 -20.91 -4.48 -7.88
N PHE A 43 -21.24 -4.92 -6.66
CA PHE A 43 -22.61 -5.19 -6.26
C PHE A 43 -23.53 -3.96 -6.40
N PHE A 44 -23.06 -2.78 -5.97
CA PHE A 44 -23.84 -1.55 -6.04
C PHE A 44 -23.76 -0.84 -7.40
N ILE A 45 -22.63 -0.94 -8.08
CA ILE A 45 -22.45 -0.36 -9.41
C ILE A 45 -23.29 -1.08 -10.46
N PHE A 46 -23.59 -2.38 -10.29
CA PHE A 46 -24.56 -3.05 -11.18
C PHE A 46 -25.93 -2.36 -11.16
N SER A 47 -26.24 -1.60 -10.10
CA SER A 47 -27.45 -0.77 -9.99
C SER A 47 -27.28 0.67 -10.52
N CYS A 48 -26.07 1.14 -10.83
CA CYS A 48 -25.77 2.51 -11.26
C CYS A 48 -25.14 2.51 -12.67
N ASN A 49 -25.75 3.19 -13.64
CA ASN A 49 -25.40 3.13 -15.07
C ASN A 49 -24.04 3.76 -15.49
N HIS A 50 -23.07 3.91 -14.58
CA HIS A 50 -21.85 4.70 -14.77
C HIS A 50 -20.61 3.86 -15.13
N LYS A 51 -20.71 3.08 -16.21
CA LYS A 51 -19.65 2.16 -16.68
C LYS A 51 -18.24 2.79 -16.77
N LYS A 52 -18.12 4.07 -17.15
CA LYS A 52 -16.83 4.78 -17.27
C LYS A 52 -16.16 5.06 -15.92
N ILE A 53 -16.93 5.45 -14.91
CA ILE A 53 -16.42 5.76 -13.57
C ILE A 53 -16.00 4.47 -12.88
N THR A 54 -16.80 3.42 -13.02
CA THR A 54 -16.46 2.08 -12.55
C THR A 54 -15.15 1.59 -13.13
N LEU A 55 -14.97 1.72 -14.44
CA LEU A 55 -13.75 1.26 -15.11
C LEU A 55 -12.52 2.04 -14.66
N SER A 56 -12.67 3.36 -14.47
CA SER A 56 -11.61 4.23 -13.94
C SER A 56 -11.26 3.88 -12.49
N PHE A 57 -12.27 3.60 -11.66
CA PHE A 57 -12.10 3.15 -10.29
C PHE A 57 -11.35 1.82 -10.24
N SER A 58 -11.84 0.78 -10.93
CA SER A 58 -11.22 -0.54 -10.98
C SER A 58 -9.78 -0.48 -11.49
N PHE A 59 -9.54 0.29 -12.56
CA PHE A 59 -8.19 0.48 -13.10
C PHE A 59 -7.26 1.14 -12.07
N SER A 60 -7.69 2.22 -11.42
CA SER A 60 -6.88 2.90 -10.41
C SER A 60 -6.52 2.02 -9.22
N LEU A 61 -7.43 1.13 -8.83
CA LEU A 61 -7.25 0.21 -7.70
C LEU A 61 -6.21 -0.87 -8.05
N VAL A 62 -6.33 -1.49 -9.22
CA VAL A 62 -5.36 -2.47 -9.74
C VAL A 62 -3.99 -1.81 -9.91
N MET A 63 -3.94 -0.63 -10.52
CA MET A 63 -2.68 0.05 -10.81
C MET A 63 -1.97 0.51 -9.54
N GLY A 64 -2.72 1.00 -8.55
CA GLY A 64 -2.18 1.26 -7.23
C GLY A 64 -1.49 0.01 -6.66
N ASN A 65 -2.19 -1.12 -6.60
CA ASN A 65 -1.61 -2.34 -6.03
C ASN A 65 -0.42 -2.90 -6.80
N LEU A 66 -0.40 -2.78 -8.13
CA LEU A 66 0.80 -3.09 -8.91
C LEU A 66 2.00 -2.25 -8.45
N PHE A 67 1.84 -0.93 -8.30
CA PHE A 67 2.92 -0.09 -7.78
C PHE A 67 3.33 -0.45 -6.36
N LEU A 68 2.39 -0.87 -5.50
CA LEU A 68 2.73 -1.32 -4.15
C LEU A 68 3.54 -2.62 -4.17
N ILE A 69 3.14 -3.60 -4.99
CA ILE A 69 3.87 -4.86 -5.16
C ILE A 69 5.27 -4.60 -5.72
N ASP A 70 5.34 -3.83 -6.80
CA ASP A 70 6.59 -3.47 -7.45
C ASP A 70 7.51 -2.74 -6.46
N SER A 71 6.97 -1.82 -5.65
CA SER A 71 7.76 -1.10 -4.64
C SER A 71 8.39 -2.03 -3.61
N ILE A 72 7.67 -3.09 -3.21
CA ILE A 72 8.17 -4.09 -2.24
C ILE A 72 9.20 -5.01 -2.90
N LEU A 73 8.93 -5.50 -4.12
CA LEU A 73 9.82 -6.40 -4.84
C LEU A 73 11.14 -5.73 -5.25
N LEU A 74 11.05 -4.52 -5.80
CA LEU A 74 12.19 -3.73 -6.25
C LEU A 74 12.84 -2.91 -5.14
N LYS A 75 12.22 -2.89 -3.95
CA LYS A 75 12.64 -2.08 -2.79
C LYS A 75 12.79 -0.61 -3.13
N ASN A 76 11.83 -0.10 -3.91
CA ASN A 76 11.87 1.23 -4.51
C ASN A 76 10.88 2.18 -3.82
N VAL A 77 11.40 3.20 -3.14
CA VAL A 77 10.60 4.21 -2.42
C VAL A 77 9.74 5.04 -3.39
N TYR A 78 10.20 5.31 -4.62
CA TYR A 78 9.47 6.12 -5.59
C TYR A 78 8.16 5.47 -6.03
N GLN A 79 8.17 4.14 -6.21
CA GLN A 79 6.96 3.38 -6.53
C GLN A 79 5.97 3.37 -5.35
N MET A 80 6.47 3.44 -4.12
CA MET A 80 5.62 3.57 -2.94
C MET A 80 4.89 4.91 -2.90
N TYR A 81 5.50 6.00 -3.38
CA TYR A 81 4.82 7.29 -3.53
C TYR A 81 3.78 7.26 -4.65
N LEU A 82 4.04 6.57 -5.77
CA LEU A 82 3.06 6.37 -6.83
C LEU A 82 1.82 5.64 -6.31
N TYR A 83 1.99 4.64 -5.44
CA TYR A 83 0.87 4.01 -4.75
C TYR A 83 -0.01 5.03 -4.01
N THR A 84 0.60 5.95 -3.24
CA THR A 84 -0.14 6.97 -2.51
C THR A 84 -0.93 7.89 -3.44
N ILE A 85 -0.34 8.31 -4.55
CA ILE A 85 -1.01 9.15 -5.56
C ILE A 85 -2.24 8.44 -6.13
N PHE A 86 -2.08 7.20 -6.59
CA PHE A 86 -3.19 6.41 -7.11
C PHE A 86 -4.26 6.17 -6.04
N TYR A 87 -3.87 5.86 -4.82
CA TYR A 87 -4.79 5.64 -3.72
C TYR A 87 -5.66 6.89 -3.41
N VAL A 88 -5.06 8.09 -3.39
CA VAL A 88 -5.80 9.35 -3.20
C VAL A 88 -6.75 9.61 -4.38
N TYR A 89 -6.30 9.35 -5.61
CA TYR A 89 -7.15 9.45 -6.79
C TYR A 89 -8.36 8.51 -6.72
N THR A 90 -8.15 7.25 -6.33
CA THR A 90 -9.22 6.26 -6.14
C THR A 90 -10.21 6.68 -5.05
N LEU A 91 -9.70 7.26 -3.95
CA LEU A 91 -10.53 7.82 -2.88
C LEU A 91 -11.37 8.99 -3.38
N SER A 92 -10.78 9.91 -4.15
CA SER A 92 -11.49 11.07 -4.72
C SER A 92 -12.60 10.65 -5.69
N LEU A 93 -12.34 9.65 -6.54
CA LEU A 93 -13.35 9.09 -7.43
C LEU A 93 -14.51 8.49 -6.63
N MET A 94 -14.21 7.78 -5.54
CA MET A 94 -15.22 7.20 -4.67
C MET A 94 -16.05 8.25 -3.94
N THR A 95 -15.42 9.28 -3.37
CA THR A 95 -16.17 10.35 -2.70
C THR A 95 -17.07 11.07 -3.68
N TYR A 96 -16.58 11.38 -4.89
CA TYR A 96 -17.40 11.99 -5.93
C TYR A 96 -18.64 11.15 -6.26
N PHE A 97 -18.45 9.84 -6.50
CA PHE A 97 -19.55 8.91 -6.76
C PHE A 97 -20.57 8.82 -5.62
N LEU A 98 -20.10 8.85 -4.37
CA LEU A 98 -20.97 8.72 -3.20
C LEU A 98 -21.79 9.97 -2.88
N PHE A 99 -21.28 11.16 -3.22
CA PHE A 99 -21.95 12.42 -2.92
C PHE A 99 -22.87 12.92 -4.05
N ASP A 100 -22.62 12.57 -5.31
CA ASP A 100 -23.34 13.15 -6.45
C ASP A 100 -24.65 12.41 -6.79
N GLU A 101 -24.74 11.08 -6.62
CA GLU A 101 -25.85 10.30 -7.21
C GLU A 101 -26.65 9.41 -6.24
N ILE A 102 -26.27 9.37 -4.97
CA ILE A 102 -26.81 8.38 -4.04
C ILE A 102 -28.02 8.92 -3.26
N ASN A 103 -29.19 8.83 -3.89
CA ASN A 103 -30.46 9.32 -3.33
C ASN A 103 -31.16 8.35 -2.35
N THR A 104 -30.71 7.10 -2.20
CA THR A 104 -31.30 6.14 -1.25
C THR A 104 -30.50 6.05 0.06
N ARG A 105 -31.18 5.96 1.21
CA ARG A 105 -30.51 5.92 2.53
C ARG A 105 -29.54 4.73 2.66
N ILE A 106 -29.90 3.59 2.07
CA ILE A 106 -29.12 2.33 2.15
C ILE A 106 -27.77 2.46 1.43
N SER A 107 -27.77 3.05 0.25
CA SER A 107 -26.57 3.20 -0.58
C SER A 107 -25.60 4.25 0.00
N ARG A 108 -26.08 5.26 0.74
CA ARG A 108 -25.20 6.17 1.52
C ARG A 108 -24.48 5.48 2.66
N VAL A 109 -25.20 4.64 3.44
CA VAL A 109 -24.59 3.86 4.54
C VAL A 109 -23.51 2.93 4.00
N PHE A 110 -23.77 2.27 2.88
CA PHE A 110 -22.77 1.44 2.19
C PHE A 110 -21.59 2.26 1.66
N GLY A 111 -21.85 3.44 1.12
CA GLY A 111 -20.79 4.37 0.73
C GLY A 111 -19.85 4.75 1.86
N MET A 112 -20.42 5.06 3.03
CA MET A 112 -19.63 5.31 4.23
C MET A 112 -18.80 4.10 4.66
N LEU A 113 -19.34 2.87 4.55
CA LEU A 113 -18.58 1.65 4.82
C LEU A 113 -17.41 1.45 3.85
N VAL A 114 -17.61 1.72 2.55
CA VAL A 114 -16.52 1.64 1.56
C VAL A 114 -15.44 2.69 1.84
N ILE A 115 -15.81 3.93 2.16
CA ILE A 115 -14.86 4.97 2.58
C ILE A 115 -14.11 4.54 3.84
N LEU A 116 -14.80 3.99 4.83
CA LEU A 116 -14.19 3.50 6.07
C LEU A 116 -13.17 2.39 5.79
N LEU A 117 -13.51 1.42 4.95
CA LEU A 117 -12.58 0.37 4.51
C LEU A 117 -11.35 0.96 3.82
N PHE A 118 -11.55 1.96 2.96
CA PHE A 118 -10.44 2.69 2.36
C PHE A 118 -9.58 3.33 3.46
N LEU A 119 -10.14 4.12 4.37
CA LEU A 119 -9.38 4.77 5.45
C LEU A 119 -8.59 3.78 6.31
N ILE A 120 -9.18 2.64 6.66
CA ILE A 120 -8.49 1.55 7.37
C ILE A 120 -7.29 1.07 6.54
N ARG A 121 -7.48 0.77 5.26
CA ARG A 121 -6.39 0.38 4.35
C ARG A 121 -5.27 1.44 4.29
N GLY A 122 -5.63 2.71 4.13
CA GLY A 122 -4.68 3.82 4.07
C GLY A 122 -3.88 3.97 5.36
N SER A 123 -4.54 3.89 6.52
CA SER A 123 -3.88 3.98 7.82
C SER A 123 -2.87 2.85 8.07
N ILE A 124 -3.20 1.62 7.65
CA ILE A 124 -2.28 0.48 7.74
C ILE A 124 -1.01 0.72 6.92
N ILE A 125 -1.16 1.25 5.71
CA ILE A 125 -0.03 1.51 4.82
C ILE A 125 0.82 2.66 5.32
N ILE A 126 0.21 3.73 5.82
CA ILE A 126 0.93 4.84 6.47
C ILE A 126 1.73 4.32 7.67
N TYR A 127 1.11 3.52 8.54
CA TYR A 127 1.79 2.93 9.70
C TYR A 127 3.00 2.08 9.28
N LYS A 128 2.89 1.32 8.19
CA LYS A 128 3.96 0.45 7.69
C LYS A 128 5.00 1.16 6.82
N SER A 129 4.67 2.32 6.24
CA SER A 129 5.55 3.07 5.33
C SER A 129 6.91 3.39 5.94
N LYS A 130 6.94 3.79 7.21
CA LYS A 130 8.20 4.04 7.95
C LYS A 130 9.11 2.82 7.99
N GLY A 131 8.52 1.63 8.17
CA GLY A 131 9.26 0.36 8.15
C GLY A 131 9.82 0.05 6.76
N PHE A 132 9.01 0.24 5.71
CA PHE A 132 9.45 0.03 4.32
C PHE A 132 10.58 0.99 3.93
N ILE A 133 10.50 2.28 4.27
CA ILE A 133 11.54 3.25 3.97
C ILE A 133 12.87 2.87 4.64
N TYR A 134 12.82 2.46 5.91
CA TYR A 134 14.01 2.02 6.63
C TYR A 134 14.66 0.81 5.96
N GLU A 135 13.86 -0.19 5.58
CA GLU A 135 14.37 -1.39 4.92
C GLU A 135 14.93 -1.09 3.52
N PHE A 136 14.24 -0.27 2.73
CA PHE A 136 14.70 0.09 1.40
C PHE A 136 16.02 0.85 1.49
N SER A 137 16.12 1.81 2.43
CA SER A 137 17.35 2.55 2.69
C SER A 137 18.50 1.63 3.11
N TRP A 138 18.23 0.65 3.99
CA TRP A 138 19.22 -0.35 4.40
C TRP A 138 19.66 -1.24 3.23
N TYR A 139 18.73 -1.64 2.36
CA TYR A 139 19.04 -2.41 1.17
C TYR A 139 19.94 -1.63 0.20
N TYR A 140 19.66 -0.35 -0.05
CA TYR A 140 20.51 0.52 -0.87
C TYR A 140 21.89 0.72 -0.23
N TYR A 141 21.96 0.98 1.09
CA TYR A 141 23.22 1.10 1.82
C TYR A 141 24.09 -0.17 1.67
N LYS A 142 23.47 -1.36 1.79
CA LYS A 142 24.19 -2.63 1.58
C LYS A 142 24.62 -2.83 0.12
N LYS A 143 23.81 -2.39 -0.85
CA LYS A 143 24.07 -2.58 -2.29
C LYS A 143 25.17 -1.65 -2.82
N ILE A 144 25.25 -0.42 -2.31
CA ILE A 144 26.30 0.54 -2.65
C ILE A 144 27.66 0.08 -2.10
N GLY A 145 27.64 -0.82 -1.11
CA GLY A 145 28.83 -1.26 -0.40
C GLY A 145 29.17 -0.24 0.70
N CYS A 146 29.58 -0.73 1.87
CA CYS A 146 30.18 0.14 2.89
C CYS A 146 31.51 0.67 2.34
N GLU A 147 31.47 1.69 1.49
CA GLU A 147 32.64 2.48 1.14
C GLU A 147 33.26 2.97 2.44
N SER A 148 34.52 2.59 2.69
CA SER A 148 35.24 2.92 3.93
C SER A 148 35.34 4.42 4.16
N THR A 149 35.27 5.20 3.07
CA THR A 149 35.24 6.67 3.03
C THR A 149 34.01 7.26 3.73
N ILE A 150 32.84 6.63 3.62
CA ILE A 150 31.60 7.12 4.27
C ILE A 150 31.57 6.72 5.76
N ASN A 151 32.22 5.62 6.12
CA ASN A 151 32.30 5.12 7.50
C ASN A 151 33.39 5.81 8.35
N GLY A 152 34.03 6.87 7.85
CA GLY A 152 35.01 7.66 8.62
C GLY A 152 36.24 6.86 9.05
N LYS A 153 36.71 5.94 8.20
CA LYS A 153 38.01 5.27 8.35
C LYS A 153 38.98 5.72 7.28
#